data_AF-A0A8K0IKJ6-F1
#
_entry.id   AF-A0A8K0IKJ6-F1
#
_cell.length_a   1.000
_cell.length_b   1.000
_cell.length_c   1.000
_cell.angle_alpha   90.00
_cell.angle_beta   90.00
_cell.angle_gamma   90.00
#
_symmetry.space_group_name_H-M   'P 1'
#
loop_
_entity.id
_entity.type
_entity.pdbx_description
1 polymer ?
#
loop_
_entity_poly.entity_id
_entity_poly.type
_entity_poly.pdbx_seq_one_letter_code
_entity_poly.pdbx_strand_id
1 'polypeptide(L)'
;MEWKDLIQLYSVICNGEDLGPFIHKPFASGHPKSLLHSLHQFARSKESDIEEVCKVHYQDFICTVNNLRSLLSDIDSLKSALFNSNAAFQSAAGPLLSSRNAYLEARAVASNLSTALAAARPCICLLDLLACANTHLTTNDLYLSCGFRGVGSR
;
A
#
# COMPACT_ATOMS: atom_id res chain seq x y z
N MET A 1 36.71 59.07 -14.54
CA MET A 1 37.06 57.75 -15.09
C MET A 1 36.14 57.55 -16.27
N GLU A 2 36.69 57.32 -17.46
CA GLU A 2 35.87 57.14 -18.67
C GLU A 2 35.08 55.83 -18.57
N TRP A 3 33.88 55.76 -19.14
CA TRP A 3 33.02 54.56 -19.08
C TRP A 3 33.71 53.30 -19.63
N LYS A 4 34.58 53.47 -20.63
CA LYS A 4 35.43 52.39 -21.16
C LYS A 4 36.40 51.84 -20.12
N ASP A 5 37.01 52.69 -19.30
CA ASP A 5 37.94 52.27 -18.25
C ASP A 5 37.21 51.52 -17.13
N LEU A 6 35.94 51.85 -16.85
CA LEU A 6 35.11 51.16 -15.87
C LEU A 6 34.77 49.73 -16.30
N ILE A 7 34.37 49.55 -17.56
CA ILE A 7 34.07 48.22 -18.10
C ILE A 7 35.32 47.35 -18.08
N GLN A 8 36.46 47.91 -18.49
CA GLN A 8 37.72 47.20 -18.53
C GLN A 8 38.22 46.86 -17.11
N LEU A 9 38.02 47.75 -16.14
CA LEU A 9 38.29 47.47 -14.73
C LEU A 9 37.44 46.29 -14.22
N TYR A 10 36.13 46.30 -14.48
CA TYR A 10 35.24 45.21 -14.06
C TYR A 10 35.58 43.88 -14.72
N SER A 11 35.97 43.87 -16.00
CA SER A 11 36.40 42.63 -16.68
C SER A 11 37.69 42.08 -16.08
N VAL A 12 38.69 42.94 -15.84
CA VAL A 12 39.98 42.57 -15.23
C VAL A 12 39.76 41.98 -13.83
N ILE A 13 38.89 42.58 -13.01
CA ILE A 13 38.54 42.06 -11.69
C ILE A 13 37.84 40.70 -11.80
N CYS A 14 36.88 40.55 -12.71
CA CYS A 14 36.17 39.28 -12.92
C CYS A 14 37.08 38.15 -13.41
N ASN A 15 38.12 38.48 -14.20
CA ASN A 15 39.05 37.51 -14.75
C ASN A 15 40.27 37.24 -13.85
N GLY A 16 40.44 37.99 -12.75
CA GLY A 16 41.61 37.87 -11.85
C GLY A 16 42.91 38.38 -12.49
N GLU A 17 42.81 39.33 -13.42
CA GLU A 17 43.93 39.94 -14.13
C GLU A 17 44.59 41.06 -13.31
N ASP A 18 45.78 41.53 -13.73
CA ASP A 18 46.55 42.54 -12.97
C ASP A 18 45.85 43.91 -12.91
N LEU A 19 45.65 44.40 -11.67
CA LEU A 19 45.02 45.68 -11.36
C LEU A 19 46.01 46.85 -11.31
N GLY A 20 47.32 46.58 -11.30
CA GLY A 20 48.38 47.59 -11.21
C GLY A 20 48.20 48.80 -12.14
N PRO A 21 47.89 48.62 -13.44
CA PRO A 21 47.67 49.72 -14.38
C PRO A 21 46.46 50.61 -14.05
N PHE A 22 45.42 50.03 -13.45
CA PHE A 22 44.19 50.73 -13.07
C PHE A 22 44.29 51.41 -11.70
N ILE A 23 45.23 50.97 -10.86
CA ILE A 23 45.55 51.63 -9.58
C ILE A 23 46.54 52.77 -9.81
N HIS A 24 47.52 52.59 -10.69
CA HIS A 24 48.56 53.59 -10.90
C HIS A 24 48.02 54.86 -11.59
N LYS A 25 47.13 54.74 -12.58
CA LYS A 25 46.59 55.89 -13.34
C LYS A 25 45.78 56.89 -12.46
N PRO A 26 44.84 56.47 -11.59
CA PRO A 26 44.05 57.37 -10.76
C PRO A 26 44.86 58.00 -9.61
N PHE A 27 45.88 57.29 -9.10
CA PHE A 27 46.79 57.81 -8.08
C PHE A 27 47.77 58.84 -8.65
N ALA A 28 48.35 58.57 -9.83
CA ALA A 28 49.23 59.52 -10.52
C ALA A 28 48.51 60.80 -10.98
N SER A 29 47.20 60.70 -11.28
CA SER A 29 46.37 61.84 -11.67
C SER A 29 45.72 62.58 -10.50
N GLY A 30 45.96 62.17 -9.24
CA GLY A 30 45.44 62.84 -8.05
C GLY A 30 43.95 62.59 -7.74
N HIS A 31 43.31 61.62 -8.41
CA HIS A 31 41.88 61.31 -8.25
C HIS A 31 41.62 59.87 -7.75
N PRO A 32 42.23 59.41 -6.63
CA PRO A 32 42.03 58.05 -6.13
C PRO A 32 40.59 57.77 -5.67
N LYS A 33 39.84 58.83 -5.30
CA LYS A 33 38.44 58.73 -4.84
C LYS A 33 37.50 58.16 -5.91
N SER A 34 37.75 58.42 -7.19
CA SER A 34 36.91 57.88 -8.27
C SER A 34 37.12 56.38 -8.47
N LEU A 35 38.34 55.89 -8.29
CA LEU A 35 38.64 54.46 -8.33
C LEU A 35 37.97 53.75 -7.16
N LEU A 36 38.11 54.29 -5.94
CA LEU A 36 37.44 53.76 -4.75
C LEU A 36 35.91 53.70 -4.91
N HIS A 37 35.31 54.75 -5.48
CA HIS A 37 33.88 54.76 -5.76
C HIS A 37 33.48 53.65 -6.74
N SER A 38 34.27 53.45 -7.80
CA SER A 38 34.02 52.42 -8.82
C SER A 38 34.18 51.00 -8.26
N LEU A 39 35.20 50.77 -7.43
CA LEU A 39 35.39 49.48 -6.74
C LEU A 39 34.28 49.20 -5.72
N HIS A 40 33.81 50.23 -5.02
CA HIS A 40 32.68 50.09 -4.11
C HIS A 40 31.38 49.78 -4.87
N GLN A 41 31.17 50.39 -6.04
CA GLN A 41 30.04 50.07 -6.91
C GLN A 41 30.12 48.63 -7.43
N PHE A 42 31.31 48.16 -7.84
CA PHE A 42 31.53 46.77 -8.22
C PHE A 42 31.17 45.80 -7.09
N ALA A 43 31.72 46.04 -5.90
CA ALA A 43 31.49 45.19 -4.73
C ALA A 43 30.00 45.11 -4.40
N ARG A 44 29.29 46.25 -4.44
CA ARG A 44 27.83 46.28 -4.24
C ARG A 44 27.06 45.52 -5.32
N SER A 45 27.47 45.63 -6.59
CA SER A 45 26.88 44.85 -7.68
C SER A 45 27.08 43.35 -7.45
N LYS A 46 28.29 42.93 -7.08
CA LYS A 46 28.60 41.52 -6.79
C LYS A 46 27.87 40.99 -5.57
N GLU A 47 27.72 41.80 -4.52
CA GLU A 47 26.91 41.45 -3.35
C GLU A 47 25.46 41.17 -3.75
N SER A 48 24.88 42.01 -4.62
CA SER A 48 23.54 41.82 -5.15
C SER A 48 23.41 40.54 -5.99
N ASP A 49 24.39 40.26 -6.86
CA ASP A 49 24.41 39.03 -7.66
C ASP A 49 24.45 37.79 -6.76
N ILE A 50 25.27 37.82 -5.70
CA ILE A 50 25.36 36.72 -4.71
C ILE A 50 24.03 36.55 -3.99
N GLU A 51 23.40 37.65 -3.55
CA GLU A 51 22.11 37.60 -2.86
C GLU A 51 21.00 37.02 -3.74
N GLU A 52 20.98 37.35 -5.04
CA GLU A 52 20.02 36.82 -6.00
C GLU A 52 20.19 35.31 -6.21
N VAL A 53 21.43 34.84 -6.41
CA VAL A 53 21.73 33.40 -6.52
C VAL A 53 21.32 32.65 -5.25
N CYS A 54 21.62 33.20 -4.08
CA CYS A 54 21.19 32.61 -2.81
C CYS A 54 19.66 32.55 -2.69
N LYS A 55 18.94 33.62 -3.04
CA LYS A 55 17.47 33.66 -2.98
C LYS A 55 16.84 32.61 -3.89
N VAL A 56 17.32 32.47 -5.12
CA VAL A 56 16.80 31.48 -6.08
C VAL A 56 16.92 30.06 -5.51
N HIS A 57 18.10 29.70 -5.00
CA HIS A 57 18.33 28.34 -4.50
C HIS A 57 17.65 28.04 -3.16
N TYR A 58 17.50 29.03 -2.27
CA TYR A 58 16.76 28.83 -1.02
C TYR A 58 15.27 28.57 -1.26
N GLN A 59 14.65 29.25 -2.22
CA GLN A 59 13.23 29.02 -2.53
C GLN A 59 12.98 27.60 -3.05
N ASP A 60 13.83 27.11 -3.95
CA ASP A 60 13.72 25.75 -4.48
C ASP A 60 13.93 24.69 -3.39
N PHE A 61 14.89 24.91 -2.49
CA PHE A 61 15.11 24.05 -1.33
C PHE A 61 13.90 24.01 -0.40
N ILE A 62 13.31 25.16 -0.07
CA ILE A 62 12.12 25.21 0.80
C ILE A 62 10.92 24.55 0.12
N CYS A 63 10.74 24.77 -1.19
CA CYS A 63 9.68 24.15 -1.97
C CYS A 63 9.80 22.62 -1.98
N THR A 64 10.99 22.09 -2.24
CA THR A 64 11.24 20.64 -2.24
C THR A 64 11.02 20.00 -0.87
N VAL A 65 11.45 20.66 0.21
CA VAL A 65 11.18 20.20 1.59
C VAL A 65 9.68 20.18 1.89
N ASN A 66 8.93 21.21 1.48
CA ASN A 66 7.47 21.24 1.65
C ASN A 66 6.78 20.12 0.87
N ASN A 67 7.22 19.84 -0.36
CA ASN A 67 6.69 18.73 -1.17
C ASN A 67 6.95 17.38 -0.49
N LEU A 68 8.15 17.16 0.05
CA LEU A 68 8.48 15.94 0.80
C LEU A 68 7.60 15.79 2.05
N ARG A 69 7.33 16.88 2.76
CA ARG A 69 6.45 16.87 3.93
C ARG A 69 4.99 16.55 3.55
N SER A 70 4.49 17.11 2.45
CA SER A 70 3.17 16.78 1.93
C SER A 70 3.08 15.30 1.55
N LEU A 71 4.09 14.79 0.82
CA LEU A 71 4.16 13.38 0.45
C LEU A 71 4.17 12.46 1.68
N LEU A 72 4.90 12.83 2.74
CA LEU A 72 4.91 12.06 3.98
C LEU A 72 3.51 12.00 4.62
N SER A 73 2.79 13.12 4.64
CA SER A 73 1.41 13.19 5.13
C SER A 73 0.46 12.31 4.29
N ASP A 74 0.62 12.32 2.97
CA ASP A 74 -0.19 11.48 2.07
C ASP A 74 0.09 9.99 2.29
N ILE A 75 1.35 9.62 2.52
CA ILE A 75 1.75 8.24 2.86
C ILE A 75 1.12 7.80 4.19
N ASP A 76 1.12 8.64 5.22
CA ASP A 76 0.51 8.31 6.51
C ASP A 76 -1.01 8.14 6.39
N SER A 77 -1.66 8.97 5.57
CA SER A 77 -3.08 8.83 5.24
C SER A 77 -3.35 7.50 4.51
N LEU A 78 -2.55 7.18 3.49
CA LEU A 78 -2.66 5.93 2.73
C LEU A 78 -2.45 4.71 3.63
N LYS A 79 -1.45 4.75 4.52
CA LYS A 79 -1.17 3.70 5.50
C LYS A 79 -2.36 3.48 6.42
N SER A 80 -2.98 4.56 6.90
CA SER A 80 -4.17 4.50 7.75
C SER A 80 -5.37 3.90 7.01
N ALA A 81 -5.59 4.33 5.76
CA ALA A 81 -6.64 3.77 4.90
C ALA A 81 -6.45 2.26 4.64
N LEU A 82 -5.21 1.84 4.36
CA LEU A 82 -4.88 0.42 4.16
C LEU A 82 -5.13 -0.40 5.44
N PHE A 83 -4.71 0.11 6.59
CA PHE A 83 -4.94 -0.55 7.88
C PHE A 83 -6.45 -0.72 8.15
N ASN A 84 -7.23 0.34 7.95
CA ASN A 84 -8.68 0.32 8.13
C ASN A 84 -9.37 -0.67 7.18
N SER A 85 -8.96 -0.68 5.89
CA SER A 85 -9.49 -1.61 4.91
C SER A 85 -9.16 -3.07 5.27
N ASN A 86 -7.95 -3.34 5.74
CA ASN A 86 -7.57 -4.68 6.18
C ASN A 86 -8.35 -5.10 7.44
N ALA A 87 -8.56 -4.20 8.40
CA ALA A 87 -9.36 -4.47 9.58
C ALA A 87 -10.83 -4.78 9.21
N ALA A 88 -11.43 -3.99 8.30
CA ALA A 88 -12.77 -4.24 7.80
C ALA A 88 -12.89 -5.59 7.06
N PHE A 89 -11.91 -5.90 6.22
CA PHE A 89 -11.85 -7.20 5.52
C PHE A 89 -11.76 -8.36 6.52
N GLN A 90 -10.86 -8.30 7.49
CA GLN A 90 -10.71 -9.35 8.50
C GLN A 90 -11.97 -9.50 9.37
N SER A 91 -12.62 -8.39 9.72
CA SER A 91 -13.88 -8.40 10.48
C SER A 91 -15.02 -9.07 9.72
N ALA A 92 -15.08 -8.94 8.39
CA ALA A 92 -16.07 -9.63 7.57
C ALA A 92 -15.68 -11.09 7.26
N ALA A 93 -14.41 -11.33 6.94
CA ALA A 93 -13.93 -12.63 6.49
C ALA A 93 -13.86 -13.66 7.62
N GLY A 94 -13.48 -13.25 8.84
CA GLY A 94 -13.37 -14.14 10.01
C GLY A 94 -14.67 -14.90 10.30
N PRO A 95 -15.79 -14.19 10.58
CA PRO A 95 -17.09 -14.82 10.83
C PRO A 95 -17.58 -15.69 9.67
N LEU A 96 -17.35 -15.26 8.43
CA LEU A 96 -17.73 -16.03 7.24
C LEU A 96 -16.97 -17.37 7.17
N LEU A 97 -15.67 -17.35 7.45
CA LEU A 97 -14.85 -18.56 7.47
C LEU A 97 -15.29 -19.51 8.58
N SER A 98 -15.57 -18.99 9.77
CA SER A 98 -16.11 -19.76 10.89
C SER A 98 -17.46 -20.40 10.55
N SER A 99 -18.38 -19.63 9.96
CA SER A 99 -19.68 -20.12 9.50
C SER A 99 -19.54 -21.23 8.45
N ARG A 100 -18.63 -21.04 7.49
CA ARG A 100 -18.32 -22.05 6.46
C ARG A 100 -17.78 -23.34 7.08
N ASN A 101 -16.92 -23.27 8.08
CA ASN A 101 -16.42 -24.45 8.79
C ASN A 101 -17.54 -25.17 9.54
N ALA A 102 -18.36 -24.44 10.31
CA ALA A 102 -19.50 -25.02 11.03
C ALA A 102 -20.50 -25.70 10.07
N TYR A 103 -20.75 -25.10 8.91
CA TYR A 103 -21.58 -25.70 7.87
C TYR A 103 -20.99 -27.01 7.33
N LEU A 104 -19.67 -27.07 7.09
CA LEU A 104 -19.01 -28.29 6.62
C LEU A 104 -19.07 -29.42 7.66
N GLU A 105 -18.89 -29.10 8.94
CA GLU A 105 -19.04 -30.06 10.04
C GLU A 105 -20.49 -30.59 10.12
N ALA A 106 -21.48 -29.71 10.09
CA ALA A 106 -22.89 -30.09 10.08
C ALA A 106 -23.22 -30.99 8.88
N ARG A 107 -22.67 -30.69 7.70
CA ARG A 107 -22.86 -31.51 6.49
C ARG A 107 -22.22 -32.89 6.64
N ALA A 108 -21.06 -32.99 7.27
CA ALA A 108 -20.43 -34.28 7.55
C ALA A 108 -21.30 -35.13 8.49
N VAL A 109 -21.84 -34.53 9.56
CA VAL A 109 -22.79 -35.19 10.47
C VAL A 109 -24.04 -35.66 9.72
N ALA A 110 -24.62 -34.80 8.87
CA ALA A 110 -25.79 -35.16 8.06
C ALA A 110 -25.50 -36.33 7.11
N SER A 111 -24.32 -36.38 6.50
CA SER A 111 -23.89 -37.51 5.66
C SER A 111 -23.79 -38.80 6.47
N ASN A 112 -23.20 -38.75 7.67
CA ASN A 112 -23.09 -39.91 8.55
C ASN A 112 -24.47 -40.43 8.96
N LEU A 113 -25.40 -39.53 9.31
CA LEU A 113 -26.78 -39.87 9.62
C LEU A 113 -27.50 -40.52 8.43
N SER A 114 -27.33 -39.97 7.22
CA SER A 114 -27.88 -40.56 6.00
C SER A 114 -27.38 -41.99 5.79
N THR A 115 -26.08 -42.23 5.98
CA THR A 115 -25.50 -43.57 5.87
C THR A 115 -26.04 -44.52 6.94
N ALA A 116 -26.14 -44.07 8.20
CA ALA A 116 -26.70 -44.86 9.28
C ALA A 116 -28.17 -45.22 9.03
N LEU A 117 -28.97 -44.28 8.51
CA LEU A 117 -30.36 -44.51 8.14
C LEU A 117 -30.48 -45.52 7.00
N ALA A 118 -29.61 -45.41 5.98
CA ALA A 118 -29.57 -46.37 4.88
C ALA A 118 -29.22 -47.79 5.36
N ALA A 119 -28.32 -47.93 6.35
CA ALA A 119 -27.97 -49.21 6.95
C ALA A 119 -29.08 -49.77 7.88
N ALA A 120 -29.80 -48.91 8.60
CA ALA A 120 -30.87 -49.32 9.50
C ALA A 120 -32.10 -49.89 8.77
N ARG A 121 -32.40 -49.39 7.56
CA ARG A 121 -33.57 -49.84 6.77
C ARG A 121 -33.56 -51.36 6.49
N PRO A 122 -32.48 -51.96 5.96
CA PRO A 122 -32.39 -53.41 5.82
C PRO A 122 -32.54 -54.19 7.14
N CYS A 123 -31.97 -53.66 8.24
CA CYS A 123 -32.08 -54.31 9.55
C CYS A 123 -33.54 -54.41 10.01
N ILE A 124 -34.35 -53.37 9.78
CA ILE A 124 -35.79 -53.39 10.09
C ILE A 124 -36.50 -54.46 9.25
N CYS A 125 -36.28 -54.47 7.93
CA CYS A 125 -36.87 -55.48 7.05
C CYS A 125 -36.50 -56.91 7.48
N LEU A 126 -35.24 -57.12 7.90
CA LEU A 126 -34.77 -58.41 8.37
C LEU A 126 -35.42 -58.80 9.70
N LEU A 127 -35.57 -57.86 10.64
CA LEU A 127 -36.28 -58.10 11.90
C LEU A 127 -37.75 -58.46 11.67
N ASP A 128 -38.45 -57.79 10.75
CA ASP A 128 -39.83 -58.11 10.39
C ASP A 128 -39.95 -59.53 9.80
N LEU A 129 -39.01 -59.91 8.93
CA LEU A 129 -38.95 -61.26 8.36
C LEU A 129 -38.67 -62.32 9.43
N LEU A 130 -37.76 -62.05 10.36
CA LEU A 130 -37.47 -62.96 11.48
C LEU A 130 -38.66 -63.10 12.43
N ALA A 131 -39.35 -62.00 12.73
CA ALA A 131 -40.56 -62.02 13.55
C ALA A 131 -41.65 -62.88 12.88
N CYS A 132 -41.88 -62.68 11.58
CA CYS A 132 -42.78 -63.50 10.78
C CYS A 132 -42.40 -64.99 10.82
N ALA A 133 -41.14 -65.32 10.53
CA ALA A 133 -40.65 -66.70 10.59
C ALA A 133 -40.85 -67.33 11.97
N ASN A 134 -40.60 -66.58 13.05
CA ASN A 134 -40.79 -67.05 14.42
C ASN A 134 -42.27 -67.34 14.75
N THR A 135 -43.21 -66.53 14.25
CA THR A 135 -44.64 -66.81 14.40
C THR A 135 -45.08 -68.10 13.69
N HIS A 136 -44.55 -68.35 12.48
CA HIS A 136 -44.84 -69.58 11.75
C HIS A 136 -44.27 -70.83 12.44
N LEU A 137 -43.06 -70.73 12.99
CA LEU A 137 -42.44 -71.82 13.75
C LEU A 137 -43.20 -72.15 15.03
N THR A 138 -43.68 -71.14 15.75
CA THR A 138 -44.44 -71.33 17.01
C THR A 138 -45.86 -71.85 16.79
N THR A 139 -46.47 -71.56 15.64
CA THR A 139 -47.84 -72.03 15.29
C THR A 139 -47.84 -73.42 14.62
N ASN A 140 -46.65 -73.99 14.32
CA ASN A 140 -46.47 -75.27 13.60
C ASN A 140 -47.11 -75.32 12.19
N ASP A 141 -47.38 -74.15 11.60
CA ASP A 141 -47.99 -73.96 10.28
C ASP A 141 -46.92 -73.71 9.20
N LEU A 142 -46.05 -74.71 9.00
CA LEU A 142 -44.90 -74.63 8.08
C LEU A 142 -45.28 -74.57 6.59
N TYR A 143 -46.53 -74.87 6.23
CA TYR A 143 -46.98 -74.92 4.83
C TYR A 143 -47.54 -73.59 4.29
N LEU A 144 -47.93 -72.63 5.15
CA LEU A 144 -48.49 -71.34 4.72
C LEU A 144 -47.41 -70.27 4.40
N SER A 145 -46.18 -70.45 4.90
CA SER A 145 -45.11 -69.45 4.80
C SER A 145 -44.46 -69.34 3.41
N CYS A 146 -44.58 -70.34 2.54
CA CYS A 146 -44.08 -70.28 1.15
C CYS A 146 -45.05 -69.60 0.16
N GLY A 147 -46.25 -69.21 0.60
CA GLY A 147 -47.33 -68.77 -0.30
C GLY A 147 -47.43 -67.25 -0.57
N PHE A 148 -46.78 -66.37 0.20
CA PHE A 148 -47.06 -64.94 0.12
C PHE A 148 -45.81 -64.06 0.15
N ARG A 149 -45.17 -63.87 -1.02
CA ARG A 149 -44.73 -62.55 -1.55
C ARG A 149 -44.14 -62.69 -2.96
N GLY A 150 -44.98 -63.14 -3.88
CA GLY A 150 -44.84 -62.87 -5.31
C GLY A 150 -45.83 -61.80 -5.75
N VAL A 151 -45.78 -60.59 -5.17
CA VAL A 151 -46.57 -59.45 -5.67
C VAL A 151 -45.72 -58.20 -5.70
N GLY A 152 -45.33 -57.80 -6.91
CA GLY A 152 -45.19 -56.39 -7.28
C GLY A 152 -43.80 -55.77 -7.21
N SER A 153 -42.86 -56.23 -8.04
CA SER A 153 -41.83 -55.33 -8.58
C SER A 153 -42.43 -54.55 -9.76
N ARG A 154 -42.81 -53.29 -9.53
CA ARG A 154 -42.78 -52.17 -10.49
C ARG A 154 -42.41 -50.91 -9.74
#